data_AF-A0A7J7D9R5-F1
#
_entry.id   AF-A0A7J7D9R5-F1
#
_cell.length_a   1.000
_cell.length_b   1.000
_cell.length_c   1.000
_cell.angle_alpha   90.00
_cell.angle_beta   90.00
_cell.angle_gamma   90.00
#
_symmetry.space_group_name_H-M   'P 1'
#
loop_
_entity.id
_entity.type
_entity.pdbx_description
1 polymer ?
#
loop_
_entity_poly.entity_id
_entity_poly.type
_entity_poly.pdbx_seq_one_letter_code
_entity_poly.pdbx_strand_id
1 'polypeptide(L)'
;MKQSEMLEKTSSCLGIQCLYFGFRRDIVAVIGNCAYGRRHVQDEIREKSAMLLMLQQCVANEENPFLREWGIWSVRNLLEGNDENKRVVAELEVLGTVDVPELAETGLRVEVDHKTRRAKLVNVS
;
A
#
# COMPACT_ATOMS: atom_id res chain seq x y z
N MET A 1 13.73 -32.01 20.64
CA MET A 1 13.00 -30.75 20.89
C MET A 1 13.71 -29.55 20.25
N LYS A 2 14.10 -29.64 18.96
CA LYS A 2 14.72 -28.56 18.17
C LYS A 2 14.37 -28.61 16.67
N GLN A 3 13.37 -29.42 16.29
CA GLN A 3 12.91 -29.55 14.89
C GLN A 3 11.49 -29.05 14.67
N SER A 4 10.76 -28.70 15.74
CA SER A 4 9.38 -28.22 15.68
C SER A 4 9.26 -26.69 15.49
N GLU A 5 10.30 -25.91 15.77
CA GLU A 5 10.25 -24.43 15.68
C GLU A 5 10.56 -23.87 14.28
N MET A 6 11.04 -24.70 13.34
CA MET A 6 11.40 -24.22 11.99
C MET A 6 10.25 -24.33 10.99
N LEU A 7 9.10 -24.88 11.38
CA LEU A 7 7.99 -25.20 10.48
C LEU A 7 6.78 -24.25 10.61
N GLU A 8 6.76 -23.32 11.57
CA GLU A 8 5.63 -22.38 11.73
C GLU A 8 5.82 -21.04 11.01
N LYS A 9 7.00 -20.74 10.47
CA LYS A 9 7.27 -19.48 9.73
C LYS A 9 7.00 -19.54 8.23
N THR A 10 6.29 -20.56 7.75
CA THR A 10 5.90 -20.70 6.34
C THR A 10 4.39 -20.80 6.18
N SER A 11 3.65 -19.90 6.83
CA SER A 11 2.23 -19.72 6.49
C SER A 11 2.07 -18.72 5.34
N SER A 12 1.99 -19.31 4.15
CA SER A 12 1.16 -18.93 3.00
C SER A 12 1.31 -17.53 2.35
N CYS A 13 2.02 -17.51 1.22
CA CYS A 13 1.45 -16.99 -0.02
C CYS A 13 2.12 -17.69 -1.21
N LEU A 14 1.34 -18.12 -2.21
CA LEU A 14 1.82 -18.82 -3.40
C LEU A 14 2.99 -18.07 -4.03
N GLY A 15 4.18 -18.63 -3.85
CA GLY A 15 5.45 -17.99 -4.15
C GLY A 15 5.68 -17.81 -5.64
N ILE A 16 5.16 -16.72 -6.20
CA ILE A 16 5.92 -16.04 -7.26
C ILE A 16 7.16 -15.50 -6.54
N GLN A 17 8.26 -16.26 -6.56
CA GLN A 17 9.56 -15.67 -6.24
C GLN A 17 9.74 -14.51 -7.20
N CYS A 18 9.77 -13.30 -6.66
CA CYS A 18 10.10 -12.10 -7.42
C CYS A 18 11.44 -12.33 -8.11
N LEU A 19 11.52 -12.03 -9.41
CA LEU A 19 12.68 -12.31 -10.25
C LEU A 19 14.01 -11.81 -9.66
N TYR A 20 13.96 -10.74 -8.85
CA TYR A 20 15.06 -10.24 -8.04
C TYR A 20 14.55 -9.27 -6.96
N PHE A 21 15.45 -8.92 -6.01
CA PHE A 21 15.20 -7.92 -4.99
C PHE A 21 14.93 -6.54 -5.61
N GLY A 22 13.73 -6.01 -5.42
CA GLY A 22 13.33 -4.72 -5.99
C GLY A 22 12.53 -4.80 -7.29
N PHE A 23 12.24 -5.99 -7.82
CA PHE A 23 11.42 -6.15 -9.03
C PHE A 23 10.09 -5.38 -8.97
N ARG A 24 9.36 -5.51 -7.85
CA ARG A 24 8.10 -4.77 -7.63
C ARG A 24 8.31 -3.25 -7.64
N ARG A 25 9.38 -2.75 -7.01
CA ARG A 25 9.73 -1.32 -7.01
C ARG A 25 10.01 -0.83 -8.44
N ASP A 26 10.74 -1.61 -9.22
CA ASP A 26 11.11 -1.20 -10.57
C ASP A 26 9.89 -1.15 -11.51
N ILE A 27 8.93 -2.08 -11.35
CA ILE A 27 7.64 -2.00 -12.05
C ILE A 27 6.91 -0.71 -11.68
N VAL A 28 6.78 -0.41 -10.39
CA VAL A 28 6.10 0.81 -9.91
C VAL A 28 6.80 2.05 -10.46
N ALA A 29 8.14 2.07 -10.46
CA ALA A 29 8.94 3.16 -11.00
C ALA A 29 8.69 3.36 -12.51
N VAL A 30 8.67 2.29 -13.29
CA VAL A 30 8.38 2.35 -14.73
C VAL A 30 6.99 2.95 -14.97
N ILE A 31 5.96 2.47 -14.26
CA ILE A 31 4.59 2.99 -14.37
C ILE A 31 4.55 4.49 -14.03
N GLY A 32 5.15 4.89 -12.90
CA GLY A 32 5.20 6.28 -12.48
C GLY A 32 5.90 7.21 -13.47
N ASN A 33 6.98 6.75 -14.10
CA ASN A 33 7.68 7.50 -15.15
C ASN A 33 6.88 7.56 -16.44
N CYS A 34 6.16 6.50 -16.80
CA CYS A 34 5.27 6.49 -17.96
C CYS A 34 4.12 7.49 -17.81
N ALA A 35 3.57 7.64 -16.61
CA ALA A 35 2.43 8.51 -16.31
C ALA A 35 2.75 10.02 -16.31
N TYR A 36 4.01 10.42 -16.10
CA TYR A 36 4.38 11.83 -15.95
C TYR A 36 4.04 12.66 -17.19
N GLY A 37 3.11 13.61 -17.04
CA GLY A 37 2.67 14.51 -18.12
C GLY A 37 1.94 13.82 -19.28
N ARG A 38 1.59 12.53 -19.16
CA ARG A 38 0.95 11.76 -20.24
C ARG A 38 -0.46 11.35 -19.87
N ARG A 39 -1.42 12.18 -20.30
CA ARG A 39 -2.85 12.01 -20.00
C ARG A 39 -3.40 10.62 -20.36
N HIS A 40 -3.06 10.11 -21.54
CA HIS A 40 -3.54 8.78 -21.96
C HIS A 40 -3.08 7.64 -21.03
N VAL A 41 -1.83 7.69 -20.53
CA VAL A 41 -1.32 6.68 -19.58
C VAL A 41 -2.03 6.82 -18.23
N GLN A 42 -2.21 8.05 -17.75
CA GLN A 42 -2.93 8.32 -16.50
C GLN A 42 -4.37 7.79 -16.57
N ASP A 43 -5.05 8.01 -17.69
CA ASP A 43 -6.42 7.57 -17.93
C ASP A 43 -6.50 6.05 -18.07
N GLU A 44 -5.56 5.41 -18.78
CA GLU A 44 -5.50 3.95 -18.91
C GLU A 44 -5.34 3.24 -17.56
N ILE A 45 -4.52 3.78 -16.66
CA ILE A 45 -4.35 3.25 -15.30
C ILE A 45 -5.66 3.35 -14.49
N ARG A 46 -6.42 4.44 -14.65
CA ARG A 46 -7.75 4.58 -14.04
C ARG A 46 -8.74 3.59 -14.64
N GLU A 47 -8.81 3.49 -15.96
CA GLU A 47 -9.76 2.64 -16.68
C GLU A 47 -9.54 1.15 -16.40
N LYS A 48 -8.30 0.73 -16.17
CA LYS A 48 -7.96 -0.63 -15.72
C LYS A 48 -8.16 -0.85 -14.22
N SER A 49 -8.76 0.11 -13.50
CA SER A 49 -8.93 0.09 -12.05
C SER A 49 -7.63 -0.13 -11.27
N ALA A 50 -6.49 0.25 -11.85
CA ALA A 50 -5.17 0.04 -11.26
C ALA A 50 -4.76 1.15 -10.27
N MET A 51 -5.58 2.19 -10.09
CA MET A 51 -5.34 3.28 -9.13
C MET A 51 -5.18 2.75 -7.69
N LEU A 52 -6.07 1.85 -7.25
CA LEU A 52 -5.97 1.22 -5.93
C LEU A 52 -4.70 0.37 -5.79
N LEU A 53 -4.31 -0.34 -6.86
CA LEU A 53 -3.07 -1.11 -6.88
C LEU A 53 -1.86 -0.20 -6.69
N MET A 54 -1.84 0.99 -7.30
CA MET A 54 -0.75 1.95 -7.12
C MET A 54 -0.73 2.52 -5.70
N LEU A 55 -1.89 2.80 -5.10
CA LEU A 55 -1.98 3.27 -3.72
C LEU A 55 -1.50 2.23 -2.70
N GLN A 56 -1.70 0.94 -2.96
CA GLN A 56 -1.17 -0.15 -2.12
C GLN A 56 0.36 -0.18 -2.04
N GLN A 57 1.05 0.48 -2.98
CA GLN A 57 2.51 0.56 -2.98
C GLN A 57 3.04 1.65 -2.04
N CYS A 58 2.16 2.50 -1.49
CA CYS A 58 2.51 3.60 -0.58
C CYS A 58 2.63 3.18 0.89
N VAL A 59 2.61 1.88 1.19
CA VAL A 59 2.78 1.33 2.53
C VAL A 59 4.27 1.11 2.81
N ALA A 60 4.68 1.31 4.07
CA ALA A 60 6.06 1.03 4.48
C ALA A 60 6.39 -0.45 4.22
N ASN A 61 7.57 -0.70 3.67
CA ASN A 61 8.09 -2.03 3.42
C ASN A 61 9.53 -2.07 3.93
N GLU A 62 9.77 -2.85 4.99
CA GLU A 62 11.09 -2.94 5.63
C GLU A 62 12.14 -3.59 4.72
N GLU A 63 11.72 -4.53 3.87
CA GLU A 63 12.61 -5.20 2.94
C GLU A 63 13.03 -4.25 1.81
N ASN A 64 12.12 -3.42 1.32
CA ASN A 64 12.37 -2.51 0.21
C ASN A 64 11.81 -1.12 0.51
N PRO A 65 12.57 -0.28 1.25
CA PRO A 65 12.11 1.04 1.65
C PRO A 65 11.67 1.86 0.44
N PHE A 66 12.49 1.90 -0.62
CA PHE A 66 12.24 2.64 -1.87
C PHE A 66 10.93 2.32 -2.59
N LEU A 67 10.30 1.16 -2.33
CA LEU A 67 8.99 0.85 -2.92
C LEU A 67 7.96 1.90 -2.54
N ARG A 68 7.98 2.36 -1.28
CA ARG A 68 7.05 3.36 -0.78
C ARG A 68 7.24 4.70 -1.48
N GLU A 69 8.48 5.15 -1.64
CA GLU A 69 8.80 6.42 -2.28
C GLU A 69 8.38 6.40 -3.75
N TRP A 70 8.63 5.28 -4.45
CA TRP A 70 8.15 5.10 -5.83
C TRP A 70 6.63 5.03 -5.93
N GLY A 71 5.95 4.41 -4.95
CA GLY A 71 4.49 4.44 -4.86
C GLY A 71 3.95 5.87 -4.78
N ILE A 72 4.47 6.66 -3.84
CA ILE A 72 4.07 8.07 -3.64
C ILE A 72 4.36 8.90 -4.89
N TRP A 73 5.54 8.75 -5.48
CA TRP A 73 5.94 9.46 -6.70
C TRP A 73 5.01 9.13 -7.87
N SER A 74 4.70 7.84 -8.06
CA SER A 74 3.84 7.38 -9.14
C SER A 74 2.42 7.89 -8.98
N VAL A 75 1.86 7.87 -7.77
CA VAL A 75 0.54 8.44 -7.48
C VAL A 75 0.51 9.94 -7.76
N ARG A 76 1.54 10.68 -7.36
CA ARG A 76 1.66 12.11 -7.70
C ARG A 76 1.59 12.33 -9.22
N ASN A 77 2.31 11.54 -10.00
CA ASN A 77 2.29 11.64 -11.47
C ASN A 77 0.96 11.23 -12.09
N LEU A 78 0.26 10.26 -11.51
CA LEU A 78 -1.07 9.85 -11.96
C LEU A 78 -2.15 10.91 -11.70
N LEU A 79 -1.97 11.73 -10.66
CA LEU A 79 -2.92 12.77 -10.26
C LEU A 79 -2.62 14.15 -10.84
N GLU A 80 -1.37 14.41 -11.22
CA GLU A 80 -0.96 15.72 -11.75
C GLU A 80 -1.73 16.07 -13.02
N GLY A 81 -2.44 17.21 -12.99
CA GLY A 81 -3.25 17.68 -14.11
C GLY A 81 -4.45 16.79 -14.46
N ASN A 82 -4.81 15.82 -13.61
CA ASN A 82 -5.87 14.85 -13.91
C ASN A 82 -6.95 14.83 -12.83
N ASP A 83 -7.99 15.64 -13.01
CA ASP A 83 -9.07 15.78 -12.02
C ASP A 83 -9.94 14.53 -11.91
N GLU A 84 -10.10 13.77 -12.99
CA GLU A 84 -10.79 12.49 -13.00
C GLU A 84 -10.06 11.47 -12.11
N ASN A 85 -8.74 11.42 -12.17
CA ASN A 85 -7.94 10.57 -11.28
C ASN A 85 -7.99 11.08 -9.83
N LYS A 86 -8.00 12.39 -9.60
CA LYS A 86 -8.15 12.96 -8.25
C LYS A 86 -9.50 12.61 -7.63
N ARG A 87 -10.58 12.60 -8.42
CA ARG A 87 -11.92 12.19 -7.95
C ARG A 87 -11.93 10.76 -7.42
N VAL A 88 -11.32 9.83 -8.14
CA VAL A 88 -11.20 8.43 -7.68
C VAL A 88 -10.54 8.33 -6.31
N VAL A 89 -9.49 9.12 -6.05
CA VAL A 89 -8.81 9.13 -4.75
C VAL A 89 -9.64 9.85 -3.67
N ALA A 90 -10.34 10.92 -4.04
CA ALA A 90 -11.20 11.68 -3.12
C ALA A 90 -12.43 10.90 -2.66
N GLU A 91 -12.91 9.96 -3.47
CA GLU A 91 -14.04 9.08 -3.17
C GLU A 91 -13.65 7.89 -2.27
N LEU A 92 -12.36 7.72 -1.93
CA LEU A 92 -11.94 6.65 -1.03
C LEU A 92 -12.38 6.92 0.40
N GLU A 93 -13.08 5.95 0.97
CA GLU A 93 -13.53 5.98 2.36
C GLU A 93 -12.73 5.03 3.25
N VAL A 94 -12.56 5.43 4.51
CA VAL A 94 -11.93 4.59 5.52
C VAL A 94 -12.94 3.52 5.93
N LEU A 95 -12.67 2.26 5.56
CA LEU A 95 -13.56 1.13 5.90
C LEU A 95 -13.43 0.65 7.35
N GLY A 96 -12.29 0.91 8.00
CA GLY A 96 -12.04 0.50 9.37
C GLY A 96 -10.56 0.36 9.67
N THR A 97 -10.26 -0.13 10.87
CA THR A 97 -8.92 -0.56 11.27
C THR A 97 -8.79 -2.07 11.14
N VAL A 98 -7.57 -2.54 10.93
CA VAL A 98 -7.22 -3.96 10.97
C VAL A 98 -6.55 -4.21 12.31
N ASP A 99 -6.93 -5.29 12.98
CA ASP A 99 -6.29 -5.70 14.22
C ASP A 99 -4.85 -6.15 13.91
N VAL A 100 -3.91 -5.54 14.62
CA VAL A 100 -2.47 -5.84 14.52
C VAL A 100 -2.11 -6.66 15.75
N PRO A 101 -1.76 -7.96 15.62
CA PRO A 101 -1.47 -8.84 16.75
C PRO A 101 -0.43 -8.27 17.71
N GLU A 102 0.61 -7.62 17.16
CA GLU A 102 1.70 -7.01 17.91
C GLU A 102 1.22 -5.86 18.81
N LEU A 103 0.20 -5.12 18.38
CA LEU A 103 -0.42 -4.07 19.21
C LEU A 103 -1.28 -4.67 20.31
N ALA A 104 -2.03 -5.74 20.00
CA ALA A 104 -2.88 -6.41 20.98
C ALA A 104 -2.06 -7.03 22.13
N GLU A 105 -0.87 -7.58 21.84
CA GLU A 105 0.07 -8.08 22.86
C GLU A 105 0.53 -6.99 23.84
N THR A 106 0.57 -5.73 23.38
CA THR A 106 0.91 -4.58 24.23
C THR A 106 -0.29 -3.94 24.92
N GLY A 107 -1.49 -4.53 24.79
CA GLY A 107 -2.73 -3.95 25.31
C GLY A 107 -3.18 -2.71 24.54
N LEU A 108 -2.84 -2.58 23.26
CA LEU A 108 -3.22 -1.44 22.41
C LEU A 108 -4.11 -1.89 21.24
N ARG A 109 -5.05 -1.03 20.86
CA ARG A 109 -5.82 -1.18 19.62
C ARG A 109 -5.86 0.14 18.85
N VAL A 110 -6.04 0.05 17.53
CA VAL A 110 -6.21 1.22 16.66
C VAL A 110 -7.70 1.40 16.40
N GLU A 111 -8.21 2.60 16.63
CA GLU A 111 -9.56 3.03 16.25
C GLU A 111 -9.51 4.21 15.28
N VAL A 112 -10.55 4.39 14.47
CA VAL A 112 -10.72 5.61 13.68
C VAL A 112 -11.50 6.62 14.51
N ASP A 113 -10.91 7.77 14.79
CA ASP A 113 -11.64 8.88 15.40
C ASP A 113 -12.63 9.47 14.39
N HIS A 114 -13.93 9.32 14.65
CA HIS A 114 -15.00 9.81 13.77
C HIS A 114 -15.00 11.33 13.56
N LYS A 115 -14.39 12.12 14.46
CA LYS A 115 -14.31 13.58 14.32
C LYS A 115 -13.18 14.00 13.39
N THR A 116 -12.01 13.36 13.53
CA THR A 116 -10.81 13.73 12.77
C THR A 116 -10.60 12.87 11.53
N ARG A 117 -11.31 11.74 11.42
CA ARG A 117 -11.09 10.66 10.45
C ARG A 117 -9.65 10.13 10.46
N ARG A 118 -8.96 10.25 11.60
CA ARG A 118 -7.58 9.79 11.78
C ARG A 118 -7.54 8.55 12.66
N ALA A 119 -6.52 7.73 12.46
CA ALA A 119 -6.21 6.61 13.33
C ALA A 119 -5.77 7.11 14.72
N LYS A 120 -6.27 6.48 15.77
CA LYS A 120 -5.97 6.76 17.17
C LYS A 120 -5.65 5.45 17.89
N LEU A 121 -4.56 5.44 18.65
CA LEU A 121 -4.23 4.33 19.56
C LEU A 121 -5.03 4.48 20.86
N VAL A 122 -5.69 3.40 21.28
CA VAL A 122 -6.43 3.32 22.54
C VAL A 122 -6.02 2.06 23.30
N ASN A 123 -6.11 2.10 24.62
CA ASN A 123 -5.74 0.99 25.49
C ASN A 123 -6.88 -0.05 25.55
N VAL A 124 -6.55 -1.33 25.48
CA VAL A 124 -7.48 -2.44 25.66
C VAL A 124 -7.42 -2.83 27.14
N SER A 125 -8.45 -2.45 27.90
CA SER A 125 -8.52 -2.64 29.36
C SER A 125 -8.45 -4.10 29.79
#